data_AF-A0A920JWE4-F1
#
_entry.id   AF-A0A920JWE4-F1
#
_cell.length_a   1.000
_cell.length_b   1.000
_cell.length_c   1.000
_cell.angle_alpha   90.00
_cell.angle_beta   90.00
_cell.angle_gamma   90.00
#
_symmetry.space_group_name_H-M   'P 1'
#
loop_
_entity.id
_entity.type
_entity.pdbx_description
1 polymer ?
#
loop_
_entity_poly.entity_id
_entity_poly.type
_entity_poly.pdbx_seq_one_letter_code
_entity_poly.pdbx_strand_id
1 'polypeptide(L)'
;MRLSKNINTVIKNFLGGNVDYLHSITFDEMILRATKASKCLLDYAPSSNATRDFKELAKIITSQDSASALSGGLQFFVERMTMNQARVG
;
A
#
# COMPACT_ATOMS: atom_id res chain seq x y z
N MET A 1 -8.15 0.42 11.60
CA MET A 1 -8.47 -0.73 10.70
C MET A 1 -9.92 -0.77 10.18
N ARG A 2 -10.94 -0.22 10.87
CA ARG A 2 -12.34 -0.27 10.38
C ARG A 2 -12.53 0.39 9.01
N LEU A 3 -11.91 1.55 8.79
CA LEU A 3 -12.01 2.29 7.52
C LEU A 3 -11.52 1.47 6.32
N SER A 4 -10.32 0.86 6.42
CA SER A 4 -9.75 0.06 5.33
C SER A 4 -10.58 -1.19 5.03
N LYS A 5 -11.18 -1.82 6.04
CA LYS A 5 -12.12 -2.93 5.85
C LYS A 5 -13.37 -2.49 5.10
N ASN A 6 -13.99 -1.38 5.51
CA ASN A 6 -15.20 -0.86 4.88
C ASN A 6 -14.96 -0.50 3.41
N ILE A 7 -13.85 0.15 3.09
CA ILE A 7 -13.46 0.46 1.71
C ILE A 7 -13.28 -0.82 0.90
N ASN A 8 -12.56 -1.80 1.45
CA ASN A 8 -12.38 -3.10 0.81
C ASN A 8 -13.69 -3.84 0.55
N THR A 9 -14.67 -3.75 1.44
CA THR A 9 -16.00 -4.36 1.21
C THR A 9 -16.65 -3.78 -0.03
N VAL A 10 -16.61 -2.46 -0.22
CA VAL A 10 -17.16 -1.81 -1.42
C VAL A 10 -16.38 -2.25 -2.67
N ILE A 11 -15.05 -2.26 -2.62
CA ILE A 11 -14.22 -2.68 -3.76
C ILE A 11 -14.52 -4.12 -4.15
N LYS A 12 -14.63 -5.03 -3.17
CA LYS A 12 -14.98 -6.44 -3.44
C LYS A 12 -16.35 -6.57 -4.09
N ASN A 13 -17.33 -5.83 -3.60
CA ASN A 13 -18.71 -5.96 -4.06
C ASN A 13 -18.95 -5.33 -5.44
N PHE A 14 -18.24 -4.27 -5.79
CA PHE A 14 -18.52 -3.49 -7.00
C PHE A 14 -17.42 -3.55 -8.06
N LEU A 15 -16.18 -3.83 -7.68
CA LEU A 15 -15.02 -3.81 -8.58
C LEU A 15 -14.34 -5.18 -8.72
N GLY A 16 -14.77 -6.20 -7.95
CA GLY A 16 -14.23 -7.56 -8.00
C GLY A 16 -12.76 -7.68 -7.57
N GLY A 17 -12.22 -6.68 -6.86
CA GLY A 17 -10.82 -6.63 -6.43
C GLY A 17 -10.63 -6.53 -4.92
N ASN A 18 -9.38 -6.40 -4.49
CA ASN A 18 -9.00 -6.07 -3.11
C ASN A 18 -7.88 -5.03 -3.09
N VAL A 19 -7.81 -4.26 -2.00
CA VAL A 19 -6.73 -3.31 -1.73
C VAL A 19 -6.15 -3.61 -0.36
N ASP A 20 -4.85 -3.87 -0.30
CA ASP A 20 -4.22 -4.21 0.97
C ASP A 20 -4.05 -2.97 1.86
N TYR A 21 -4.18 -3.21 3.16
CA TYR A 21 -3.96 -2.17 4.15
C TYR A 21 -2.46 -2.04 4.44
N LEU A 22 -1.90 -0.87 4.16
CA LEU A 22 -0.48 -0.59 4.37
C LEU A 22 -0.17 -0.18 5.82
N HIS A 23 -0.64 0.99 6.24
CA HIS A 23 -0.45 1.50 7.60
C HIS A 23 -1.43 2.66 7.88
N SER A 24 -1.50 3.12 9.14
CA SER A 24 -2.25 4.30 9.54
C SER A 24 -1.38 5.22 10.37
N ILE A 25 -1.53 6.52 10.17
CA ILE A 25 -0.85 7.53 10.98
C ILE A 25 -1.82 8.07 12.01
N THR A 26 -1.44 7.99 13.27
CA THR A 26 -2.24 8.48 14.39
C THR A 26 -2.29 10.00 14.36
N PHE A 27 -3.44 10.56 14.74
CA PHE A 27 -3.54 12.02 14.93
C PHE A 27 -2.54 12.49 15.99
N ASP A 28 -1.80 13.55 15.66
CA ASP A 28 -0.75 14.10 16.52
C ASP A 28 -0.65 15.61 16.30
N GLU A 29 -0.80 16.40 17.37
CA GLU A 29 -0.67 17.86 17.31
C GLU A 29 0.74 18.31 16.87
N MET A 30 1.75 17.48 17.08
CA MET A 30 3.12 17.81 16.68
C MET A 30 3.25 17.99 15.17
N ILE A 31 2.39 17.34 14.37
CA ILE A 31 2.32 17.56 12.91
C ILE A 31 2.00 19.02 12.63
N LEU A 32 0.95 19.57 13.26
CA LEU A 32 0.55 20.97 13.05
C LEU A 32 1.63 21.94 13.53
N ARG A 33 2.28 21.66 14.66
CA ARG A 33 3.34 22.50 15.20
C ARG A 33 4.59 22.49 14.31
N ALA A 34 5.00 21.32 13.82
CA ALA A 34 6.11 21.18 12.87
C ALA A 34 5.83 21.91 11.55
N THR A 35 4.61 21.79 11.01
CA THR A 35 4.17 22.52 9.81
C THR A 35 4.24 24.03 10.01
N LYS A 36 3.75 24.55 11.15
CA LYS A 36 3.84 25.99 11.47
C LYS A 36 5.28 26.46 11.60
N ALA A 37 6.17 25.63 12.14
CA ALA A 37 7.59 25.90 12.24
C ALA A 37 8.35 25.71 10.92
N SER A 38 7.69 25.24 9.86
CA SER A 38 8.30 24.86 8.57
C SER A 38 9.47 23.88 8.74
N LYS A 39 9.33 22.93 9.68
CA LYS A 39 10.34 21.91 9.98
C LYS A 39 9.79 20.51 9.73
N CYS A 40 10.67 19.60 9.34
CA CYS A 40 10.33 18.19 9.22
C CYS A 40 9.90 17.65 10.59
N LEU A 41 8.83 16.84 10.62
CA LEU A 41 8.32 16.25 11.86
C LEU A 41 9.36 15.36 12.54
N LEU A 42 10.17 14.62 11.77
CA LEU A 42 11.24 13.77 12.32
C LEU A 42 12.26 14.57 13.13
N ASP A 43 12.60 15.77 12.67
CA ASP A 43 13.57 16.64 13.34
C ASP A 43 12.92 17.47 14.46
N TYR A 44 11.67 17.88 14.25
CA TYR A 44 10.93 18.74 15.19
C TYR A 44 10.42 17.99 16.42
N ALA A 45 9.87 16.78 16.23
CA ALA A 45 9.31 15.97 17.30
C ALA A 45 9.65 14.47 17.09
N PRO A 46 10.90 14.06 17.35
CA PRO A 46 11.38 12.71 17.07
C PRO A 46 10.70 11.60 17.87
N SER A 47 10.14 11.95 19.04
CA SER A 47 9.44 11.06 19.97
C SER A 47 7.91 11.09 19.84
N SER A 48 7.37 11.84 18.87
CA SER A 48 5.93 11.93 18.65
C SER A 48 5.35 10.62 18.12
N ASN A 49 4.06 10.39 18.36
CA ASN A 49 3.38 9.19 17.87
C ASN A 49 3.37 9.14 16.34
N ALA A 50 3.09 10.27 15.68
CA ALA A 50 3.13 10.34 14.23
C ALA A 50 4.53 10.05 13.67
N THR A 51 5.60 10.54 14.32
CA THR A 51 6.97 10.20 13.91
C THR A 51 7.25 8.71 13.98
N ARG A 52 6.78 8.01 15.03
CA ARG A 52 6.91 6.55 15.14
C ARG A 52 6.15 5.86 14.01
N ASP A 53 4.90 6.24 13.76
CA ASP A 53 4.05 5.64 12.73
C ASP A 53 4.65 5.84 11.32
N PHE A 54 5.22 7.02 11.03
CA PHE A 54 5.96 7.26 9.77
C PHE A 54 7.21 6.38 9.64
N LYS A 55 7.95 6.17 10.73
CA LYS A 55 9.12 5.27 10.74
C LYS A 55 8.71 3.82 10.51
N GLU A 56 7.61 3.37 11.09
CA GLU A 56 7.05 2.04 10.87
C GLU A 56 6.58 1.86 9.42
N LEU A 57 5.86 2.83 8.88
CA LEU A 57 5.46 2.85 7.47
C LEU A 57 6.67 2.77 6.52
N ALA A 58 7.72 3.55 6.79
CA ALA A 58 8.94 3.52 5.98
C ALA A 58 9.61 2.14 5.99
N LYS A 59 9.63 1.45 7.14
CA LYS A 59 10.15 0.07 7.23
C LYS A 59 9.31 -0.91 6.41
N ILE A 60 7.98 -0.80 6.48
CA ILE A 60 7.08 -1.65 5.69
C ILE A 60 7.36 -1.47 4.20
N ILE A 61 7.39 -0.23 3.71
CA ILE A 61 7.65 0.07 2.29
C ILE A 61 9.03 -0.45 1.87
N THR A 62 10.07 -0.22 2.67
CA THR A 62 11.45 -0.65 2.35
C THR A 62 11.59 -2.17 2.36
N SER A 63 10.76 -2.88 3.14
CA SER A 63 10.74 -4.34 3.18
C SER A 63 9.98 -4.98 2.02
N GLN A 64 9.26 -4.21 1.20
CA GLN A 64 8.63 -4.74 0.00
C GLN A 64 9.70 -4.91 -1.07
N ASP A 65 9.87 -6.13 -1.57
CA ASP A 65 10.78 -6.40 -2.69
C ASP A 65 10.42 -5.47 -3.86
N SER A 66 11.40 -4.72 -4.34
CA SER A 66 11.30 -4.03 -5.62
C SER A 66 10.89 -5.05 -6.65
N ALA A 67 9.67 -4.89 -7.20
CA ALA A 67 9.02 -5.84 -8.10
C ALA A 67 10.07 -6.49 -9.01
N SER A 68 10.33 -7.78 -8.78
CA SER A 68 11.22 -8.58 -9.62
C SER A 68 10.87 -8.25 -11.06
N ALA A 69 11.88 -7.79 -11.81
CA ALA A 69 11.75 -7.43 -13.21
C ALA A 69 10.85 -8.45 -13.88
N LEU A 70 9.70 -7.98 -14.39
CA LEU A 70 8.69 -8.79 -15.05
C LEU A 70 9.42 -9.71 -16.04
N SER A 71 9.59 -10.99 -15.68
CA SER A 71 10.14 -11.98 -16.59
C SER A 71 9.04 -12.25 -17.61
N GLY A 72 9.03 -11.45 -18.67
CA GLY A 72 8.00 -11.43 -19.72
C GLY A 72 7.97 -12.68 -20.60
N GLY A 73 8.37 -13.84 -20.07
CA GLY A 73 8.40 -15.11 -20.77
C GLY A 73 7.07 -15.86 -20.68
N LEU A 74 7.12 -17.07 -20.11
CA LEU A 74 6.04 -18.08 -20.19
C LEU A 74 4.64 -17.61 -19.79
N GLN A 75 4.51 -16.60 -18.91
CA GLN A 75 3.22 -16.12 -18.42
C GLN A 75 2.29 -15.68 -19.57
N PHE A 76 2.84 -15.05 -20.62
CA PHE A 76 2.06 -14.64 -21.81
C PHE A 76 1.63 -15.81 -22.70
N PHE A 77 2.40 -16.91 -22.69
CA PHE A 77 2.10 -18.09 -23.50
C PHE A 77 1.05 -18.98 -22.85
N VAL A 78 1.01 -19.02 -21.52
CA VAL A 78 -0.03 -19.76 -20.77
C VAL A 78 -1.41 -19.16 -21.05
N GLU A 79 -1.57 -17.84 -21.00
CA GLU A 79 -2.85 -17.17 -21.32
C GLU A 79 -3.34 -17.45 -22.75
N ARG A 80 -2.43 -17.49 -23.74
CA ARG A 80 -2.79 -17.81 -25.12
C ARG A 80 -3.19 -19.27 -25.33
N MET A 81 -2.58 -20.21 -24.61
CA MET A 81 -2.92 -21.63 -24.71
C MET A 81 -4.30 -21.95 -24.15
N THR A 82 -4.68 -21.39 -22.99
CA THR A 82 -6.02 -21.56 -22.42
C THR A 82 -7.11 -20.92 -23.27
N MET A 83 -6.83 -19.76 -23.90
CA MET A 83 -7.77 -19.14 -24.84
C MET A 83 -8.02 -19.97 -26.11
N ASN A 84 -7.04 -20.77 -26.55
CA ASN A 84 -7.17 -21.59 -27.76
C ASN A 84 -7.85 -22.93 -27.47
N GLN A 85 -7.68 -23.52 -26.29
CA GLN A 85 -8.39 -24.74 -25.89
C GLN A 85 -9.89 -24.50 -25.68
N ALA A 86 -10.30 -23.33 -25.18
CA ALA A 86 -11.71 -22.98 -24.97
C ALA A 86 -12.52 -22.77 -26.28
N ARG A 87 -11.85 -22.74 -27.46
CA ARG A 87 -12.50 -22.60 -28.78
C ARG A 87 -12.72 -23.93 -29.49
N VAL A 88 -12.15 -25.04 -29.00
CA VAL A 88 -12.14 -26.35 -29.68
C VAL A 88 -12.92 -27.42 -28.90
N GLY A 89 -13.68 -27.02 -27.87
CA GLY A 89 -14.70 -27.84 -27.20
C GLY A 89 -16.06 -27.18 -27.32
#